data_AF-A0A2V7SNN2-F1
#
_entry.id   AF-A0A2V7SNN2-F1
#
_cell.length_a   1.000
_cell.length_b   1.000
_cell.length_c   1.000
_cell.angle_alpha   90.00
_cell.angle_beta   90.00
_cell.angle_gamma   90.00
#
_symmetry.space_group_name_H-M   'P 1'
#
loop_
_entity.id
_entity.type
_entity.pdbx_description
1 polymer ?
#
loop_
_entity_poly.entity_id
_entity_poly.type
_entity_poly.pdbx_seq_one_letter_code
_entity_poly.pdbx_strand_id
1 'polypeptide(L)'
;MRRVLESLIRPYDARRRARVGRVLPVVASLLFVGPLAAQTESVGRIQGTIKEAARPRGVKGASVVVARLDPDPPLAFGAKPDDQGRYHFDSLPVGRYMIQLTHEALDSLELSLPALEVFISAGKTAEVPFSLPSSLAMRDAVCRGLTLAKETGAVVGHVMDADTEKPLANADVAISWTDLSFDRKTLHSSAEQHDNWVRTGPRGEFRICNVPTGSWLLIQLQYAGRAGNAVRVSVSPEEAVVVRNLSLSVTDAPTLSKLDSVGATVRGLDREPSPGDTLSEGLYLTGTAAVSGVVLGEGGRPLADVELHVVNTRPVTRTDAAGRFTLNNLPSGTQLLAVRRIGYLVGDVAVELRPNRVASQNVLLRRVVSLDSMRVVARRSRYAEFEYRRRNNPVGRFLTANDLAKQHATELAPVILRGGGFTIVGFGPNTQVFSNAAKAGRPNCKEANVVIDGVDQAAINMVPPHDIAAVEVYPEAAGAPGQYRAECGLILIWTKQWRATPPT
;
A
#
# COMPACT_ATOMS: atom_id res chain seq x y z
N MET A 1 -15.32 -34.63 5.11
CA MET A 1 -15.98 -33.61 4.24
C MET A 1 -15.06 -32.45 3.89
N ARG A 2 -14.60 -31.58 4.81
CA ARG A 2 -13.65 -30.47 4.49
C ARG A 2 -12.30 -30.94 3.90
N ARG A 3 -11.79 -32.10 4.35
CA ARG A 3 -10.53 -32.72 3.85
C ARG A 3 -10.60 -33.35 2.45
N VAL A 4 -11.81 -33.62 1.92
CA VAL A 4 -11.95 -34.29 0.61
C VAL A 4 -11.87 -33.27 -0.52
N LEU A 5 -12.26 -32.01 -0.29
CA LEU A 5 -12.09 -30.92 -1.25
C LEU A 5 -10.64 -30.39 -1.30
N GLU A 6 -9.91 -30.39 -0.18
CA GLU A 6 -8.53 -29.90 -0.14
C GLU A 6 -7.53 -30.80 -0.91
N SER A 7 -7.84 -32.07 -1.16
CA SER A 7 -6.93 -32.99 -1.87
C SER A 7 -6.99 -32.87 -3.40
N LEU A 8 -8.00 -32.19 -3.96
CA LEU A 8 -8.22 -32.10 -5.41
C LEU A 8 -7.45 -30.94 -6.10
N ILE A 9 -6.68 -30.15 -5.34
CA ILE A 9 -6.01 -28.92 -5.83
C ILE A 9 -4.47 -29.07 -5.94
N ARG A 10 -3.89 -30.28 -5.77
CA ARG A 10 -2.44 -30.47 -6.00
C ARG A 10 -2.14 -30.91 -7.45
N PRO A 11 -1.24 -30.21 -8.18
CA PRO A 11 -0.78 -30.70 -9.48
C PRO A 11 0.10 -31.95 -9.29
N TYR A 12 -0.33 -33.07 -9.90
CA TYR A 12 0.41 -34.33 -9.90
C TYR A 12 1.45 -34.32 -11.05
N ASP A 13 2.72 -34.23 -10.68
CA ASP A 13 3.86 -34.31 -11.59
C ASP A 13 4.20 -35.79 -11.86
N ALA A 14 3.94 -36.28 -13.07
CA ALA A 14 4.20 -37.67 -13.45
C ALA A 14 5.23 -37.77 -14.58
N ARG A 15 6.51 -37.75 -14.22
CA ARG A 15 7.58 -38.36 -15.04
C ARG A 15 7.87 -39.77 -14.53
N ARG A 16 7.24 -40.79 -15.12
CA ARG A 16 7.80 -42.15 -15.12
C ARG A 16 7.63 -42.81 -16.49
N ARG A 17 8.78 -43.13 -17.09
CA ARG A 17 8.93 -43.96 -18.29
C ARG A 17 8.55 -45.40 -17.93
N ALA A 18 7.56 -45.97 -18.62
CA ALA A 18 7.28 -47.41 -18.57
C ALA A 18 7.72 -48.08 -19.87
N ARG A 19 8.43 -49.21 -19.73
CA ARG A 19 9.00 -50.02 -20.81
C ARG A 19 7.91 -50.76 -21.57
N VAL A 20 8.05 -50.77 -22.90
CA VAL A 20 7.20 -51.50 -23.84
C VAL A 20 7.59 -52.98 -23.84
N GLY A 21 6.66 -53.86 -23.46
CA GLY A 21 6.72 -55.30 -23.69
C GLY A 21 5.66 -55.68 -24.73
N ARG A 22 6.11 -56.15 -25.90
CA ARG A 22 5.28 -56.66 -27.01
C ARG A 22 4.68 -58.02 -26.64
N VAL A 23 3.36 -58.18 -26.79
CA VAL A 23 2.73 -59.48 -27.05
C VAL A 23 1.64 -59.28 -28.11
N LEU A 24 1.73 -60.06 -29.19
CA LEU A 24 0.83 -60.06 -30.35
C LEU A 24 -0.53 -60.72 -30.03
N PRO A 25 -1.59 -60.42 -30.81
CA PRO A 25 -2.98 -60.74 -30.48
C PRO A 25 -3.42 -62.11 -31.02
N VAL A 26 -4.38 -62.75 -30.33
CA VAL A 26 -5.24 -63.78 -30.92
C VAL A 26 -6.63 -63.17 -31.07
N VAL A 27 -7.06 -63.10 -32.31
CA VAL A 27 -8.38 -62.69 -32.77
C VAL A 27 -9.34 -63.86 -32.57
N ALA A 28 -10.43 -63.65 -31.84
CA ALA A 28 -11.62 -64.49 -31.90
C ALA A 28 -12.86 -63.59 -31.84
N SER A 29 -13.43 -63.36 -33.02
CA SER A 29 -14.63 -62.58 -33.27
C SER A 29 -15.87 -63.30 -32.76
N LEU A 30 -16.57 -62.69 -31.80
CA LEU A 30 -17.99 -62.93 -31.54
C LEU A 30 -18.70 -61.59 -31.65
N LEU A 31 -19.24 -61.31 -32.84
CA LEU A 31 -20.11 -60.18 -33.12
C LEU A 31 -21.47 -60.41 -32.46
N PHE A 32 -21.61 -60.04 -31.19
CA PHE A 32 -22.89 -59.61 -30.64
C PHE A 32 -23.00 -58.10 -30.86
N VAL A 33 -23.59 -57.71 -32.00
CA VAL A 33 -24.09 -56.35 -32.19
C VAL A 33 -25.43 -56.26 -31.48
N GLY A 34 -25.39 -56.18 -30.15
CA GLY A 34 -26.49 -55.56 -29.42
C GLY A 34 -26.45 -54.06 -29.71
N PRO A 35 -27.58 -53.35 -29.84
CA PRO A 35 -27.54 -51.91 -29.79
C PRO A 35 -26.93 -51.55 -28.43
N LEU A 36 -25.73 -50.98 -28.44
CA LEU A 36 -25.31 -50.11 -27.35
C LEU A 36 -26.34 -48.98 -27.39
N ALA A 37 -27.44 -49.15 -26.66
CA ALA A 37 -28.20 -48.04 -26.17
C ALA A 37 -27.19 -47.24 -25.36
N ALA A 38 -26.59 -46.24 -26.00
CA ALA A 38 -26.02 -45.11 -25.30
C ALA A 38 -27.17 -44.64 -24.41
N GLN A 39 -27.15 -45.02 -23.14
CA GLN A 39 -28.07 -44.46 -22.17
C GLN A 39 -27.72 -42.98 -22.17
N THR A 40 -28.50 -42.19 -22.92
CA THR A 40 -28.49 -40.74 -22.82
C THR A 40 -28.92 -40.45 -21.40
N GLU A 41 -27.92 -40.33 -20.52
CA GLU A 41 -28.13 -39.92 -19.13
C GLU A 41 -28.94 -38.63 -19.22
N SER A 42 -30.12 -38.63 -18.62
CA SER A 42 -30.99 -37.47 -18.69
C SER A 42 -30.24 -36.28 -18.07
N VAL A 43 -30.14 -35.18 -18.82
CA VAL A 43 -29.40 -33.98 -18.39
C VAL A 43 -30.35 -32.84 -18.06
N GLY A 44 -29.90 -31.97 -17.16
CA GLY A 44 -30.48 -30.65 -16.89
C GLY A 44 -29.42 -29.56 -16.97
N ARG A 45 -29.85 -28.32 -16.70
CA ARG A 45 -29.02 -27.12 -16.74
C ARG A 45 -28.99 -26.42 -15.39
N ILE A 46 -27.87 -25.79 -15.06
CA ILE A 46 -27.81 -24.72 -14.04
C ILE A 46 -27.51 -23.41 -14.75
N GLN A 47 -28.16 -22.33 -14.35
CA GLN A 47 -27.73 -20.98 -14.71
C GLN A 47 -27.91 -20.02 -13.53
N GLY A 48 -27.28 -18.85 -13.60
CA GLY A 48 -27.45 -17.83 -12.60
C GLY A 48 -26.65 -16.57 -12.88
N THR A 49 -26.83 -15.59 -12.00
CA THR A 49 -26.09 -14.33 -12.01
C THR A 49 -25.42 -14.10 -10.67
N ILE A 50 -24.19 -13.59 -10.69
CA ILE A 50 -23.46 -13.14 -9.51
C ILE A 50 -23.62 -11.63 -9.42
N LYS A 51 -24.15 -11.13 -8.30
CA LYS A 51 -24.32 -9.70 -8.04
C LYS A 51 -23.47 -9.27 -6.85
N GLU A 52 -22.95 -8.06 -6.86
CA GLU A 52 -22.33 -7.45 -5.67
C GLU A 52 -23.32 -6.51 -4.99
N ALA A 53 -23.40 -6.59 -3.66
CA ALA A 53 -24.15 -5.61 -2.89
C ALA A 53 -23.32 -4.32 -2.79
N ALA A 54 -23.65 -3.33 -3.64
CA ALA A 54 -23.11 -1.97 -3.69
C ALA A 54 -21.76 -1.76 -4.43
N ARG A 55 -21.90 -1.31 -5.70
CA ARG A 55 -20.88 -0.82 -6.67
C ARG A 55 -19.94 -1.91 -7.23
N PRO A 56 -19.51 -1.82 -8.51
CA PRO A 56 -18.91 -2.95 -9.19
C PRO A 56 -17.39 -3.02 -8.92
N ARG A 57 -16.97 -3.80 -7.93
CA ARG A 57 -15.79 -4.62 -8.17
C ARG A 57 -16.27 -5.77 -9.02
N GLY A 58 -15.82 -5.78 -10.27
CA GLY A 58 -16.32 -6.72 -11.26
C GLY A 58 -16.30 -8.15 -10.72
N VAL A 59 -17.14 -8.99 -11.31
CA VAL A 59 -17.25 -10.44 -11.09
C VAL A 59 -15.96 -11.20 -11.50
N LYS A 60 -14.88 -10.46 -11.68
CA LYS A 60 -13.57 -10.88 -12.14
C LYS A 60 -12.83 -11.53 -10.97
N GLY A 61 -12.39 -12.77 -11.18
CA GLY A 61 -11.80 -13.59 -10.12
C GLY A 61 -12.84 -14.45 -9.36
N ALA A 62 -14.13 -14.34 -9.73
CA ALA A 62 -15.14 -15.30 -9.29
C ALA A 62 -15.07 -16.58 -10.14
N SER A 63 -15.34 -17.73 -9.51
CA SER A 63 -15.57 -19.00 -10.20
C SER A 63 -16.70 -19.76 -9.51
N VAL A 64 -17.55 -20.40 -10.30
CA VAL A 64 -18.59 -21.27 -9.77
C VAL A 64 -18.14 -22.71 -9.95
N VAL A 65 -18.17 -23.49 -8.88
CA VAL A 65 -17.84 -24.91 -8.88
C VAL A 65 -19.09 -25.70 -8.51
N VAL A 66 -19.39 -26.72 -9.29
CA VAL A 66 -20.53 -27.63 -9.11
C VAL A 66 -20.00 -29.04 -8.97
N ALA A 67 -20.27 -29.71 -7.85
CA ALA A 67 -19.83 -31.09 -7.58
C ALA A 67 -21.04 -32.02 -7.43
N ARG A 68 -21.10 -33.06 -8.26
CA ARG A 68 -22.11 -34.13 -8.16
C ARG A 68 -21.84 -34.94 -6.91
N LEU A 69 -22.85 -35.12 -6.05
CA LEU A 69 -22.69 -35.83 -4.78
C LEU A 69 -22.56 -37.35 -4.95
N ASP A 70 -23.15 -37.89 -6.02
CA ASP A 70 -23.12 -39.31 -6.37
C ASP A 70 -22.81 -39.44 -7.87
N PRO A 71 -21.76 -40.17 -8.32
CA PRO A 71 -20.96 -41.16 -7.61
C PRO A 71 -19.75 -40.58 -6.82
N ASP A 72 -19.16 -41.39 -5.94
CA ASP A 72 -17.90 -41.12 -5.23
C ASP A 72 -16.71 -41.72 -6.03
N PRO A 73 -15.67 -40.95 -6.43
CA PRO A 73 -15.41 -39.55 -6.09
C PRO A 73 -16.33 -38.54 -6.80
N PRO A 74 -16.66 -37.41 -6.15
CA PRO A 74 -17.51 -36.36 -6.72
C PRO A 74 -16.94 -35.86 -8.06
N LEU A 75 -17.77 -35.87 -9.09
CA LEU A 75 -17.45 -35.19 -10.35
C LEU A 75 -17.68 -33.69 -10.19
N ALA A 76 -16.61 -32.90 -10.29
CA ALA A 76 -16.65 -31.44 -10.18
C ALA A 76 -16.50 -30.75 -11.54
N PHE A 77 -17.29 -29.71 -11.76
CA PHE A 77 -17.31 -28.87 -12.94
C PHE A 77 -17.09 -27.42 -12.52
N GLY A 78 -16.31 -26.66 -13.29
CA GLY A 78 -16.04 -25.25 -13.02
C GLY A 78 -16.50 -24.36 -14.18
N ALA A 79 -17.10 -23.22 -13.86
CA ALA A 79 -17.44 -22.18 -14.83
C ALA A 79 -16.98 -20.81 -14.31
N LYS A 80 -16.42 -19.99 -15.21
CA LYS A 80 -16.16 -18.58 -14.94
C LYS A 80 -17.35 -17.76 -15.43
N PRO A 81 -17.84 -16.79 -14.63
CA PRO A 81 -18.88 -15.89 -15.07
C PRO A 81 -18.39 -14.98 -16.21
N ASP A 82 -19.32 -14.54 -17.06
CA ASP A 82 -19.07 -13.49 -18.04
C ASP A 82 -18.89 -12.11 -17.39
N ASP A 83 -18.55 -11.09 -18.18
CA ASP A 83 -18.37 -9.71 -17.68
C ASP A 83 -19.63 -9.10 -17.05
N GLN A 84 -20.80 -9.68 -17.31
CA GLN A 84 -22.09 -9.31 -16.72
C GLN A 84 -22.44 -10.17 -15.49
N GLY A 85 -21.55 -11.07 -15.08
CA GLY A 85 -21.73 -11.95 -13.93
C GLY A 85 -22.57 -13.19 -14.18
N ARG A 86 -22.92 -13.50 -15.43
CA ARG A 86 -23.74 -14.67 -15.76
C ARG A 86 -22.88 -15.90 -15.90
N TYR A 87 -23.40 -17.03 -15.45
CA TYR A 87 -22.75 -18.32 -15.60
C TYR A 87 -23.80 -19.40 -15.92
N HIS A 88 -23.37 -20.48 -16.57
CA HIS A 88 -24.23 -21.61 -16.89
C HIS A 88 -23.45 -22.92 -16.94
N PHE A 89 -24.17 -24.02 -16.72
CA PHE A 89 -23.74 -25.40 -16.94
C PHE A 89 -24.84 -26.10 -17.73
N ASP A 90 -24.59 -26.40 -19.00
CA ASP A 90 -25.65 -26.82 -19.95
C ASP A 90 -26.01 -28.30 -19.91
N SER A 91 -25.11 -29.16 -19.42
CA SER A 91 -25.26 -30.60 -19.53
C SER A 91 -24.77 -31.26 -18.25
N LEU A 92 -25.63 -31.22 -17.23
CA LEU A 92 -25.40 -31.89 -15.96
C LEU A 92 -26.34 -33.09 -15.86
N PRO A 93 -25.84 -34.31 -15.61
CA PRO A 93 -26.69 -35.44 -15.27
C PRO A 93 -27.70 -35.12 -14.16
N VAL A 94 -28.85 -35.77 -14.18
CA VAL A 94 -29.79 -35.67 -13.07
C VAL A 94 -29.16 -36.16 -11.77
N GLY A 95 -29.47 -35.47 -10.68
CA GLY A 95 -28.96 -35.82 -9.36
C GLY A 95 -28.81 -34.64 -8.43
N ARG A 96 -28.19 -34.90 -7.28
CA ARG A 96 -27.89 -33.91 -6.25
C ARG A 96 -26.50 -33.35 -6.46
N TYR A 97 -26.39 -32.04 -6.37
CA TYR A 97 -25.15 -31.31 -6.55
C TYR A 97 -24.93 -30.32 -5.40
N MET A 98 -23.67 -30.12 -5.05
CA MET A 98 -23.26 -28.95 -4.29
C MET A 98 -22.71 -27.91 -5.26
N ILE A 99 -23.19 -26.67 -5.15
CA ILE A 99 -22.72 -25.53 -5.94
C ILE A 99 -22.11 -24.49 -5.01
N GLN A 100 -20.93 -24.00 -5.34
CA GLN A 100 -20.20 -23.02 -4.54
C GLN A 100 -19.63 -21.92 -5.43
N LEU A 101 -19.77 -20.68 -4.95
CA LEU A 101 -19.05 -19.53 -5.49
C LEU A 101 -17.72 -19.38 -4.75
N THR A 102 -16.62 -19.39 -5.48
CA THR A 102 -15.28 -19.01 -5.00
C THR A 102 -14.88 -17.67 -5.57
N HIS A 103 -14.05 -16.92 -4.83
CA HIS A 103 -13.59 -15.60 -5.25
C HIS A 103 -12.18 -15.34 -4.71
N GLU A 104 -11.24 -14.94 -5.58
CA GLU A 104 -9.82 -14.74 -5.23
C GLU A 104 -9.61 -13.77 -4.04
N ALA A 105 -10.34 -12.65 -4.03
CA ALA A 105 -10.25 -11.68 -2.93
C ALA A 105 -10.79 -12.21 -1.59
N LEU A 106 -11.82 -13.06 -1.61
CA LEU A 106 -12.36 -13.68 -0.39
C LEU A 106 -11.41 -14.76 0.13
N ASP A 107 -10.83 -15.55 -0.78
CA ASP A 107 -9.83 -16.57 -0.44
C ASP A 107 -8.60 -15.96 0.21
N SER A 108 -8.14 -14.80 -0.29
CA SER A 108 -7.05 -14.01 0.32
C SER A 108 -7.36 -13.52 1.74
N LEU A 109 -8.65 -13.42 2.10
CA LEU A 109 -9.15 -13.06 3.42
C LEU A 109 -9.49 -14.29 4.28
N GLU A 110 -9.19 -15.51 3.81
CA GLU A 110 -9.66 -16.78 4.38
C GLU A 110 -11.20 -16.84 4.54
N LEU A 111 -11.94 -16.07 3.74
CA LEU A 111 -13.39 -16.04 3.70
C LEU A 111 -13.91 -16.99 2.62
N SER A 112 -14.91 -17.79 2.96
CA SER A 112 -15.59 -18.67 2.01
C SER A 112 -17.09 -18.45 2.05
N LEU A 113 -17.70 -18.44 0.87
CA LEU A 113 -19.16 -18.42 0.77
C LEU A 113 -19.71 -19.83 0.99
N PRO A 114 -20.88 -19.95 1.65
CA PRO A 114 -21.50 -21.24 1.89
C PRO A 114 -21.85 -21.92 0.56
N ALA A 115 -21.57 -23.22 0.48
CA ALA A 115 -22.02 -24.04 -0.65
C ALA A 115 -23.51 -24.34 -0.51
N LEU A 116 -24.23 -24.32 -1.63
CA LEU A 116 -25.67 -24.58 -1.71
C LEU A 116 -25.90 -25.97 -2.29
N GLU A 117 -26.92 -26.67 -1.80
CA GLU A 117 -27.37 -27.91 -2.42
C GLU A 117 -28.41 -27.61 -3.49
N VAL A 118 -28.28 -28.25 -4.67
CA VAL A 118 -29.22 -28.12 -5.78
C VAL A 118 -29.54 -29.49 -6.38
N PHE A 119 -30.81 -29.70 -6.74
CA PHE A 119 -31.26 -30.92 -7.41
C PHE A 119 -31.50 -30.65 -8.90
N ILE A 120 -30.82 -31.40 -9.77
CA ILE A 120 -30.92 -31.28 -11.21
C ILE A 120 -31.92 -32.30 -11.75
N SER A 121 -32.95 -31.78 -12.42
CA SER A 121 -34.01 -32.57 -13.04
C SER A 121 -33.90 -32.57 -14.57
N ALA A 122 -34.31 -33.67 -15.20
CA ALA A 122 -34.23 -33.86 -16.64
C ALA A 122 -34.96 -32.75 -17.41
N GLY A 123 -34.26 -32.13 -18.37
CA GLY A 123 -34.80 -31.06 -19.23
C GLY A 123 -35.16 -29.76 -18.51
N LYS A 124 -34.90 -29.64 -17.19
CA LYS A 124 -35.16 -28.43 -16.42
C LYS A 124 -33.89 -27.61 -16.24
N THR A 125 -34.09 -26.29 -16.07
CA THR A 125 -33.04 -25.36 -15.70
C THR A 125 -33.22 -24.95 -14.24
N ALA A 126 -32.19 -25.13 -13.43
CA ALA A 126 -32.12 -24.62 -12.06
C ALA A 126 -31.47 -23.22 -12.05
N GLU A 127 -32.14 -22.26 -11.44
CA GLU A 127 -31.65 -20.88 -11.27
C GLU A 127 -30.99 -20.73 -9.90
N VAL A 128 -29.70 -20.37 -9.87
CA VAL A 128 -28.94 -20.20 -8.63
C VAL A 128 -28.23 -18.84 -8.63
N PRO A 129 -28.88 -17.77 -8.15
CA PRO A 129 -28.19 -16.49 -8.01
C PRO A 129 -27.19 -16.52 -6.85
N PHE A 130 -26.04 -15.87 -7.03
CA PHE A 130 -25.09 -15.61 -5.95
C PHE A 130 -24.98 -14.12 -5.65
N SER A 131 -24.65 -13.79 -4.40
CA SER A 131 -24.32 -12.42 -3.99
C SER A 131 -22.94 -12.38 -3.36
N LEU A 132 -22.07 -11.50 -3.85
CA LEU A 132 -20.81 -11.16 -3.21
C LEU A 132 -21.06 -10.20 -2.04
N PRO A 133 -20.37 -10.38 -0.90
CA PRO A 133 -20.48 -9.48 0.22
C PRO A 133 -19.95 -8.10 -0.17
N SER A 134 -20.60 -7.04 0.33
CA SER A 134 -20.08 -5.68 0.19
C SER A 134 -18.75 -5.53 0.93
N SER A 135 -17.97 -4.49 0.59
CA SER A 135 -16.74 -4.15 1.31
C SER A 135 -16.95 -3.98 2.82
N LEU A 136 -18.06 -3.34 3.22
CA LEU A 136 -18.42 -3.22 4.63
C LEU A 136 -18.78 -4.56 5.27
N ALA A 137 -19.51 -5.44 4.56
CA ALA A 137 -19.79 -6.78 5.05
C ALA A 137 -18.51 -7.62 5.20
N MET A 138 -17.54 -7.46 4.29
CA MET A 138 -16.21 -8.09 4.42
C MET A 138 -15.46 -7.56 5.65
N ARG A 139 -15.44 -6.23 5.85
CA ARG A 139 -14.85 -5.61 7.04
C ARG A 139 -15.48 -6.15 8.33
N ASP A 140 -16.80 -6.22 8.39
CA ASP A 140 -17.53 -6.68 9.57
C ASP A 140 -17.27 -8.17 9.85
N ALA A 141 -17.15 -9.00 8.80
CA ALA A 141 -16.78 -10.40 8.92
C ALA A 141 -15.35 -10.59 9.46
N VAL A 142 -14.39 -9.82 8.94
CA VAL A 142 -12.99 -9.82 9.36
C VAL A 142 -12.84 -9.31 10.80
N CYS A 143 -13.58 -8.27 11.16
CA CYS A 143 -13.49 -7.60 12.44
C CYS A 143 -14.52 -8.10 13.47
N ARG A 144 -15.00 -9.34 13.31
CA ARG A 144 -16.02 -9.94 14.17
C ARG A 144 -15.65 -9.82 15.65
N GLY A 145 -16.65 -9.44 16.44
CA GLY A 145 -16.51 -9.26 17.90
C GLY A 145 -15.97 -7.89 18.32
N LEU A 146 -15.77 -6.96 17.40
CA LEU A 146 -15.40 -5.58 17.70
C LEU A 146 -16.53 -4.61 17.37
N THR A 147 -16.63 -3.52 18.15
CA THR A 147 -17.47 -2.38 17.81
C THR A 147 -16.74 -1.54 16.76
N LEU A 148 -17.36 -1.36 15.60
CA LEU A 148 -16.75 -0.67 14.46
C LEU A 148 -17.28 0.75 14.30
N ALA A 149 -16.37 1.71 14.17
CA ALA A 149 -16.72 3.08 13.83
C ALA A 149 -17.19 3.20 12.37
N LYS A 150 -17.88 4.30 12.07
CA LYS A 150 -18.25 4.65 10.69
C LYS A 150 -16.99 5.03 9.92
N GLU A 151 -16.97 4.74 8.61
CA GLU A 151 -15.89 5.14 7.69
C GLU A 151 -14.49 4.59 8.04
N THR A 152 -14.42 3.59 8.91
CA THR A 152 -13.20 2.84 9.20
C THR A 152 -13.12 1.56 8.39
N GLY A 153 -11.89 1.08 8.21
CA GLY A 153 -11.57 -0.17 7.55
C GLY A 153 -10.75 -1.11 8.42
N ALA A 154 -10.12 -2.08 7.76
CA ALA A 154 -9.26 -3.07 8.38
C ALA A 154 -7.99 -3.34 7.56
N VAL A 155 -6.87 -3.54 8.26
CA VAL A 155 -5.64 -4.11 7.70
C VAL A 155 -5.49 -5.51 8.26
N VAL A 156 -5.34 -6.51 7.38
CA VAL A 156 -5.14 -7.91 7.78
C VAL A 156 -3.97 -8.52 7.06
N GLY A 157 -3.39 -9.58 7.61
CA GLY A 157 -2.36 -10.32 6.92
C GLY A 157 -1.72 -11.37 7.79
N HIS A 158 -0.64 -11.94 7.26
CA HIS A 158 0.22 -12.86 7.98
C HIS A 158 1.63 -12.32 8.11
N VAL A 159 2.26 -12.68 9.22
CA VAL A 159 3.65 -12.38 9.54
C VAL A 159 4.46 -13.66 9.48
N MET A 160 5.57 -13.61 8.74
CA MET A 160 6.47 -14.75 8.57
C MET A 160 7.93 -14.37 8.84
N ASP A 161 8.72 -15.36 9.22
CA ASP A 161 10.17 -15.29 9.18
C ASP A 161 10.60 -15.33 7.71
N ALA A 162 11.29 -14.30 7.26
CA ALA A 162 11.73 -14.20 5.87
C ALA A 162 12.78 -15.25 5.50
N ASP A 163 13.49 -15.80 6.49
CA ASP A 163 14.59 -16.74 6.27
C ASP A 163 14.08 -18.19 6.22
N THR A 164 13.08 -18.52 7.04
CA THR A 164 12.56 -19.89 7.18
C THR A 164 11.16 -20.09 6.61
N GLU A 165 10.47 -19.01 6.23
CA GLU A 165 9.06 -18.98 5.80
C GLU A 165 8.08 -19.55 6.81
N LYS A 166 8.50 -19.68 8.08
CA LYS A 166 7.62 -20.09 9.18
C LYS A 166 6.82 -18.90 9.69
N PRO A 167 5.57 -19.11 10.12
CA PRO A 167 4.77 -18.05 10.73
C PRO A 167 5.42 -17.56 12.04
N LEU A 168 5.40 -16.24 12.25
CA LEU A 168 5.86 -15.63 13.50
C LEU A 168 4.67 -15.35 14.41
N ALA A 169 4.45 -16.23 15.38
CA ALA A 169 3.50 -16.00 16.46
C ALA A 169 4.08 -15.03 17.51
N ASN A 170 3.22 -14.27 18.18
CA ASN A 170 3.61 -13.27 19.19
C ASN A 170 4.52 -12.14 18.66
N ALA A 171 4.45 -11.83 17.37
CA ALA A 171 5.03 -10.62 16.81
C ALA A 171 4.09 -9.44 17.02
N ASP A 172 4.65 -8.26 17.27
CA ASP A 172 3.89 -7.04 17.44
C ASP A 172 3.86 -6.30 16.10
N VAL A 173 2.66 -6.07 15.57
CA VAL A 173 2.43 -5.25 14.38
C VAL A 173 1.93 -3.90 14.86
N ALA A 174 2.84 -2.94 14.90
CA ALA A 174 2.53 -1.56 15.23
C ALA A 174 1.93 -0.85 14.02
N ILE A 175 0.97 0.02 14.26
CA ILE A 175 0.34 0.88 13.27
C ILE A 175 0.27 2.31 13.80
N SER A 176 0.47 3.28 12.92
CA SER A 176 0.28 4.68 13.25
C SER A 176 -0.32 5.49 12.11
N TRP A 177 -1.09 6.50 12.47
CA TRP A 177 -1.63 7.49 11.55
C TRP A 177 -1.89 8.80 12.29
N THR A 178 -2.02 9.87 11.53
CA THR A 178 -2.41 11.18 12.06
C THR A 178 -3.84 11.47 11.62
N ASP A 179 -4.75 11.67 12.55
CA ASP A 179 -6.09 12.18 12.26
C ASP A 179 -6.06 13.71 12.22
N LEU A 180 -6.65 14.28 11.17
CA LEU A 180 -6.72 15.73 10.97
C LEU A 180 -8.16 16.15 11.13
N SER A 181 -8.51 16.66 12.31
CA SER A 181 -9.84 17.18 12.58
C SER A 181 -9.89 18.70 12.39
N PHE A 182 -11.02 19.21 11.90
CA PHE A 182 -11.23 20.63 11.63
C PHE A 182 -12.53 21.11 12.27
N ASP A 183 -12.42 21.98 13.27
CA ASP A 183 -13.59 22.62 13.86
C ASP A 183 -14.06 23.76 12.93
N ARG A 184 -15.21 23.54 12.27
CA ARG A 184 -15.79 24.50 11.33
C ARG A 184 -16.24 25.82 11.96
N LYS A 185 -16.44 25.86 13.29
CA LYS A 185 -16.86 27.08 14.00
C LYS A 185 -15.68 27.93 14.41
N THR A 186 -14.59 27.29 14.83
CA THR A 186 -13.40 28.00 15.32
C THR A 186 -12.30 28.09 14.26
N LEU A 187 -12.45 27.39 13.13
CA LEU A 187 -11.45 27.25 12.05
C LEU A 187 -10.10 26.71 12.54
N HIS A 188 -10.06 26.10 13.72
CA HIS A 188 -8.89 25.41 14.24
C HIS A 188 -8.87 23.97 13.72
N SER A 189 -7.76 23.58 13.11
CA SER A 189 -7.43 22.18 12.88
C SER A 189 -6.63 21.62 14.04
N SER A 190 -6.89 20.36 14.40
CA SER A 190 -6.02 19.61 15.31
C SER A 190 -5.53 18.35 14.61
N ALA A 191 -4.26 18.03 14.82
CA ALA A 191 -3.63 16.80 14.35
C ALA A 191 -3.46 15.89 15.56
N GLU A 192 -4.21 14.79 15.60
CA GLU A 192 -4.10 13.78 16.64
C GLU A 192 -3.31 12.59 16.11
N GLN A 193 -2.19 12.27 16.75
CA GLN A 193 -1.43 11.08 16.42
C GLN A 193 -2.07 9.87 17.10
N HIS A 194 -2.42 8.87 16.31
CA HIS A 194 -2.90 7.59 16.80
C HIS A 194 -1.83 6.53 16.57
N ASP A 195 -1.43 5.89 17.65
CA ASP A 195 -0.54 4.74 17.62
C ASP A 195 -1.28 3.56 18.26
N ASN A 196 -1.24 2.40 17.60
CA ASN A 196 -1.82 1.17 18.10
C ASN A 196 -0.94 0.00 17.71
N TRP A 197 -1.14 -1.16 18.31
CA TRP A 197 -0.45 -2.38 17.93
C TRP A 197 -1.32 -3.60 18.18
N VAL A 198 -1.05 -4.66 17.45
CA VAL A 198 -1.68 -5.97 17.65
C VAL A 198 -0.63 -7.05 17.70
N ARG A 199 -0.93 -8.14 18.40
CA ARG A 199 -0.08 -9.32 18.45
C ARG A 199 -0.56 -10.38 17.47
N THR A 200 0.37 -10.99 16.75
CA THR A 200 0.06 -12.08 15.81
C THR A 200 -0.32 -13.38 16.54
N GLY A 201 -1.25 -14.12 15.94
CA GLY A 201 -1.69 -15.43 16.43
C GLY A 201 -0.71 -16.57 16.09
N PRO A 202 -1.07 -17.83 16.42
CA PRO A 202 -0.20 -18.99 16.25
C PRO A 202 0.24 -19.28 14.80
N ARG A 203 -0.55 -18.86 13.81
CA ARG A 203 -0.22 -18.97 12.37
C ARG A 203 0.37 -17.67 11.82
N GLY A 204 0.79 -16.73 12.69
CA GLY A 204 1.32 -15.43 12.29
C GLY A 204 0.25 -14.47 11.79
N GLU A 205 -1.03 -14.81 11.91
CA GLU A 205 -2.16 -14.00 11.47
C GLU A 205 -2.34 -12.77 12.36
N PHE A 206 -2.67 -11.63 11.75
CA PHE A 206 -3.05 -10.42 12.47
C PHE A 206 -4.22 -9.70 11.78
N ARG A 207 -4.96 -8.92 12.57
CA ARG A 207 -6.00 -8.02 12.08
C ARG A 207 -5.99 -6.73 12.91
N ILE A 208 -6.01 -5.60 12.23
CA ILE A 208 -6.13 -4.27 12.81
C ILE A 208 -7.41 -3.66 12.24
N CYS A 209 -8.40 -3.45 13.10
CA CYS A 209 -9.69 -2.88 12.75
C CYS A 209 -9.79 -1.45 13.27
N ASN A 210 -10.81 -0.70 12.80
CA ASN A 210 -10.99 0.72 13.15
C ASN A 210 -9.85 1.64 12.68
N VAL A 211 -9.21 1.30 11.55
CA VAL A 211 -8.25 2.21 10.91
C VAL A 211 -9.00 3.18 9.99
N PRO A 212 -8.55 4.43 9.81
CA PRO A 212 -9.20 5.36 8.89
C PRO A 212 -9.08 4.87 7.44
N THR A 213 -10.12 5.12 6.66
CA THR A 213 -10.09 4.90 5.21
C THR A 213 -9.69 6.21 4.50
N GLY A 214 -9.06 6.09 3.32
CA GLY A 214 -8.63 7.24 2.52
C GLY A 214 -7.35 7.96 2.99
N SER A 215 -6.78 7.56 4.12
CA SER A 215 -5.51 8.09 4.65
C SER A 215 -4.38 7.07 4.57
N TRP A 216 -3.13 7.55 4.56
CA TRP A 216 -1.95 6.70 4.68
C TRP A 216 -1.74 6.28 6.14
N LEU A 217 -1.55 4.98 6.33
CA LEU A 217 -1.20 4.33 7.58
C LEU A 217 0.25 3.88 7.49
N LEU A 218 1.01 4.03 8.57
CA LEU A 218 2.33 3.40 8.71
C LEU A 218 2.18 2.14 9.54
N ILE A 219 2.68 1.01 9.02
CA ILE A 219 2.73 -0.24 9.77
C ILE A 219 4.17 -0.69 9.94
N GLN A 220 4.53 -1.17 11.11
CA GLN A 220 5.86 -1.70 11.39
C GLN A 220 5.76 -3.03 12.12
N LEU A 221 6.49 -4.02 11.61
CA LEU A 221 6.62 -5.32 12.23
C LEU A 221 7.77 -5.32 13.24
N GLN A 222 7.50 -5.81 14.44
CA GLN A 222 8.48 -6.02 15.50
C GLN A 222 8.39 -7.46 16.03
N TYR A 223 9.54 -8.09 16.24
CA TYR A 223 9.61 -9.45 16.79
C TYR A 223 10.94 -9.67 17.51
N ALA A 224 10.90 -10.28 18.70
CA ALA A 224 12.08 -10.65 19.48
C ALA A 224 13.13 -9.52 19.63
N GLY A 225 12.66 -8.29 19.89
CA GLY A 225 13.53 -7.11 20.06
C GLY A 225 14.15 -6.58 18.77
N ARG A 226 13.66 -7.00 17.60
CA ARG A 226 14.05 -6.50 16.28
C ARG A 226 12.87 -5.88 15.57
N ALA A 227 13.15 -4.98 14.63
CA ALA A 227 12.11 -4.30 13.86
C ALA A 227 12.44 -4.27 12.37
N GLY A 228 11.40 -4.39 11.56
CA GLY A 228 11.46 -4.17 10.13
C GLY A 228 11.32 -2.70 9.78
N ASN A 229 11.34 -2.41 8.48
CA ASN A 229 11.01 -1.07 7.99
C ASN A 229 9.52 -0.77 8.22
N ALA A 230 9.21 0.49 8.50
CA ALA A 230 7.83 0.97 8.50
C ALA A 230 7.33 1.08 7.06
N VAL A 231 6.16 0.53 6.77
CA VAL A 231 5.58 0.43 5.44
C VAL A 231 4.31 1.25 5.35
N ARG A 232 4.11 1.97 4.25
CA ARG A 232 2.85 2.67 4.00
C ARG A 232 1.77 1.71 3.50
N VAL A 233 0.58 1.86 4.02
CA VAL A 233 -0.64 1.15 3.62
C VAL A 233 -1.78 2.15 3.57
N SER A 234 -2.67 2.03 2.60
CA SER A 234 -3.92 2.79 2.55
C SER A 234 -5.08 1.83 2.47
N VAL A 235 -6.13 2.07 3.25
CA VAL A 235 -7.40 1.35 3.09
C VAL A 235 -8.33 2.26 2.30
N SER A 236 -8.73 1.83 1.10
CA SER A 236 -9.71 2.57 0.31
C SER A 236 -11.10 2.46 0.97
N PRO A 237 -11.93 3.53 0.97
CA PRO A 237 -13.31 3.47 1.43
C PRO A 237 -14.16 2.44 0.66
N GLU A 238 -13.87 2.22 -0.62
CA GLU A 238 -14.55 1.20 -1.42
C GLU A 238 -14.02 -0.21 -1.14
N GLU A 239 -12.78 -0.38 -0.66
CA GLU A 239 -12.22 -1.69 -0.25
C GLU A 239 -12.63 -2.08 1.16
N ALA A 240 -12.60 -1.13 2.09
CA ALA A 240 -12.79 -1.28 3.54
C ALA A 240 -11.88 -2.33 4.22
N VAL A 241 -11.23 -3.23 3.49
CA VAL A 241 -10.26 -4.20 3.98
C VAL A 241 -9.09 -4.29 3.00
N VAL A 242 -7.87 -4.24 3.51
CA VAL A 242 -6.65 -4.48 2.73
C VAL A 242 -5.85 -5.64 3.31
N VAL A 243 -5.34 -6.51 2.44
CA VAL A 243 -4.44 -7.59 2.82
C VAL A 243 -3.00 -7.12 2.67
N ARG A 244 -2.24 -7.19 3.76
CA ARG A 244 -0.83 -6.84 3.80
C ARG A 244 -0.04 -7.85 4.63
N ASN A 245 0.59 -8.78 3.93
CA ASN A 245 1.55 -9.69 4.54
C ASN A 245 2.86 -8.95 4.83
N LEU A 246 3.51 -9.32 5.93
CA LEU A 246 4.79 -8.77 6.37
C LEU A 246 5.76 -9.91 6.65
N SER A 247 7.04 -9.66 6.49
CA SER A 247 8.08 -10.55 6.98
C SER A 247 9.25 -9.81 7.57
N LEU A 248 9.94 -10.50 8.46
CA LEU A 248 11.14 -10.02 9.12
C LEU A 248 12.19 -11.13 9.05
N SER A 249 13.44 -10.79 8.74
CA SER A 249 14.56 -11.68 9.03
C SER A 249 14.82 -11.64 10.54
N VAL A 250 14.59 -12.76 11.22
CA VAL A 250 14.85 -12.84 12.67
C VAL A 250 16.36 -12.73 12.96
N THR A 251 17.20 -13.07 11.97
CA THR A 251 18.66 -13.07 12.10
C THR A 251 19.28 -11.72 11.76
N ASP A 252 18.85 -11.11 10.64
CA ASP A 252 19.51 -9.95 10.05
C ASP A 252 18.79 -8.62 10.33
N ALA A 253 17.50 -8.64 10.72
CA ALA A 253 16.79 -7.39 11.00
C ALA A 253 17.42 -6.61 12.16
N PRO A 254 17.47 -5.28 12.10
CA PRO A 254 18.11 -4.46 13.13
C PRO A 254 17.40 -4.62 14.48
N THR A 255 18.19 -4.65 15.56
CA THR A 255 17.65 -4.65 16.92
C THR A 255 17.08 -3.28 17.27
N LEU A 256 16.02 -3.26 18.07
CA LEU A 256 15.39 -2.03 18.57
C LEU A 256 16.41 -1.12 19.26
N SER A 257 17.28 -1.69 20.11
CA SER A 257 18.34 -0.91 20.79
C SER A 257 19.30 -0.22 19.82
N LYS A 258 19.60 -0.86 18.67
CA LYS A 258 20.46 -0.28 17.63
C LYS A 258 19.74 0.83 16.87
N LEU A 259 18.45 0.65 16.59
CA LEU A 259 17.59 1.68 15.99
C LEU A 259 17.42 2.89 16.93
N ASP A 260 17.24 2.66 18.23
CA ASP A 260 17.13 3.73 19.24
C ASP A 260 18.44 4.52 19.38
N SER A 261 19.57 3.82 19.41
CA SER A 261 20.90 4.44 19.49
C SER A 261 21.16 5.35 18.29
N VAL A 262 20.71 4.91 17.11
CA VAL A 262 20.85 5.70 15.88
C VAL A 262 19.83 6.84 15.85
N GLY A 263 18.59 6.61 16.26
CA GLY A 263 17.59 7.65 16.42
C GLY A 263 18.02 8.73 17.42
N ALA A 264 18.73 8.36 18.50
CA ALA A 264 19.31 9.30 19.46
C ALA A 264 20.49 10.07 18.87
N THR A 265 21.33 9.40 18.09
CA THR A 265 22.48 10.03 17.43
C THR A 265 22.05 10.99 16.32
N VAL A 266 21.06 10.61 15.52
CA VAL A 266 20.43 11.47 14.50
C VAL A 266 19.70 12.65 15.14
N ARG A 267 19.01 12.45 16.27
CA ARG A 267 18.41 13.55 17.05
C ARG A 267 19.45 14.49 17.68
N GLY A 268 20.69 14.05 17.82
CA GLY A 268 21.82 14.86 18.29
C GLY A 268 22.65 15.50 17.18
N LEU A 269 22.34 15.26 15.91
CA LEU A 269 23.02 15.89 14.77
C LEU A 269 22.29 17.17 14.35
N ASP A 270 23.01 18.30 14.41
CA ASP A 270 22.54 19.60 13.89
C ASP A 270 22.62 19.72 12.35
N ARG A 271 22.97 18.63 11.65
CA ARG A 271 23.16 18.54 10.19
C ARG A 271 22.75 17.19 9.64
N GLU A 272 22.42 17.10 8.33
CA GLU A 272 22.15 15.81 7.68
C GLU A 272 23.37 14.87 7.77
N PRO A 273 23.16 13.57 8.05
CA PRO A 273 24.22 12.57 7.99
C PRO A 273 24.80 12.49 6.56
N SER A 274 26.11 12.69 6.42
CA SER A 274 26.82 12.51 5.15
C SER A 274 27.25 11.05 4.98
N PRO A 275 27.42 10.54 3.74
CA PRO A 275 27.88 9.16 3.48
C PRO A 275 29.24 8.77 4.09
N GLY A 276 29.98 9.73 4.66
CA GLY A 276 31.24 9.54 5.39
C GLY A 276 31.16 9.68 6.91
N ASP A 277 29.98 10.00 7.48
CA ASP A 277 29.82 9.98 8.95
C ASP A 277 29.87 8.52 9.42
N THR A 278 30.68 8.24 10.46
CA THR A 278 30.93 6.91 11.07
C THR A 278 29.68 6.21 11.65
N LEU A 279 28.50 6.81 11.48
CA LEU A 279 27.17 6.24 11.74
C LEU A 279 26.82 5.04 10.83
N SER A 280 27.69 4.77 9.85
CA SER A 280 27.39 4.09 8.59
C SER A 280 27.88 2.65 8.46
N GLU A 281 28.54 2.04 9.44
CA GLU A 281 28.89 0.60 9.33
C GLU A 281 27.91 -0.31 10.04
N GLY A 282 27.18 0.20 11.02
CA GLY A 282 26.16 -0.57 11.74
C GLY A 282 24.80 -0.64 11.04
N LEU A 283 24.40 0.39 10.28
CA LEU A 283 22.99 0.50 9.85
C LEU A 283 22.63 -0.18 8.54
N TYR A 284 23.62 -0.41 7.67
CA TYR A 284 23.33 -0.99 6.38
C TYR A 284 23.13 -2.50 6.52
N LEU A 285 21.94 -2.92 6.18
CA LEU A 285 21.56 -4.30 6.08
C LEU A 285 22.13 -4.87 4.79
N THR A 286 22.62 -6.11 4.87
CA THR A 286 23.09 -6.88 3.73
C THR A 286 22.44 -8.26 3.79
N GLY A 287 22.42 -8.97 2.66
CA GLY A 287 21.88 -10.32 2.59
C GLY A 287 22.11 -10.90 1.20
N THR A 288 21.44 -12.01 0.89
CA THR A 288 21.57 -12.71 -0.40
C THR A 288 20.32 -12.60 -1.27
N ALA A 289 19.34 -11.79 -0.87
CA ALA A 289 18.15 -11.55 -1.68
C ALA A 289 18.46 -10.61 -2.85
N ALA A 290 17.61 -10.65 -3.86
CA ALA A 290 17.66 -9.74 -5.00
C ALA A 290 16.25 -9.32 -5.42
N VAL A 291 16.14 -8.19 -6.11
CA VAL A 291 14.91 -7.72 -6.75
C VAL A 291 15.21 -7.31 -8.18
N SER A 292 14.32 -7.66 -9.10
CA SER A 292 14.40 -7.30 -10.50
C SER A 292 13.03 -6.87 -11.02
N GLY A 293 13.00 -6.12 -12.11
CA GLY A 293 11.75 -5.73 -12.74
C GLY A 293 11.94 -4.65 -13.79
N VAL A 294 10.82 -4.04 -14.18
CA VAL A 294 10.80 -2.88 -15.08
C VAL A 294 10.13 -1.68 -14.43
N VAL A 295 10.71 -0.49 -14.65
CA VAL A 295 10.10 0.79 -14.31
C VAL A 295 9.45 1.38 -15.56
N LEU A 296 8.15 1.61 -15.47
CA LEU A 296 7.32 2.19 -16.52
C LEU A 296 6.83 3.57 -16.09
N GLY A 297 6.58 4.43 -17.06
CA GLY A 297 5.91 5.71 -16.90
C GLY A 297 4.46 5.62 -17.36
N GLU A 298 3.77 6.76 -17.34
CA GLU A 298 2.42 6.88 -17.86
C GLU A 298 2.33 6.42 -19.34
N GLY A 299 1.24 5.71 -19.66
CA GLY A 299 1.07 5.08 -20.98
C GLY A 299 1.96 3.85 -21.22
N GLY A 300 2.58 3.28 -20.18
CA GLY A 300 3.36 2.04 -20.27
C GLY A 300 4.75 2.20 -20.87
N ARG A 301 5.26 3.43 -20.98
CA ARG A 301 6.58 3.71 -21.57
C ARG A 301 7.70 3.29 -20.61
N PRO A 302 8.72 2.52 -21.04
CA PRO A 302 9.86 2.21 -20.17
C PRO A 302 10.64 3.46 -19.80
N LEU A 303 11.09 3.55 -18.55
CA LEU A 303 11.86 4.68 -18.04
C LEU A 303 13.31 4.28 -17.76
N ALA A 304 14.24 4.83 -18.53
CA ALA A 304 15.67 4.73 -18.30
C ALA A 304 16.16 5.75 -17.26
N ASP A 305 17.32 5.45 -16.65
CA ASP A 305 18.00 6.32 -15.68
C ASP A 305 17.12 6.66 -14.46
N VAL A 306 16.29 5.71 -14.04
CA VAL A 306 15.61 5.73 -12.74
C VAL A 306 16.58 5.14 -11.73
N GLU A 307 16.85 5.85 -10.63
CA GLU A 307 17.66 5.34 -9.53
C GLU A 307 16.80 4.52 -8.57
N LEU A 308 17.27 3.33 -8.22
CA LEU A 308 16.62 2.42 -7.28
C LEU A 308 17.60 1.99 -6.20
N HIS A 309 17.15 2.03 -4.95
CA HIS A 309 17.87 1.45 -3.82
C HIS A 309 16.89 0.92 -2.77
N VAL A 310 17.31 -0.05 -1.98
CA VAL A 310 16.54 -0.47 -0.81
C VAL A 310 16.95 0.37 0.39
N VAL A 311 15.97 0.90 1.12
CA VAL A 311 16.21 1.72 2.32
C VAL A 311 17.05 0.93 3.33
N ASN A 312 18.00 1.61 3.98
CA ASN A 312 18.97 1.00 4.91
C ASN A 312 19.88 -0.04 4.25
N THR A 313 20.14 0.05 2.94
CA THR A 313 21.13 -0.78 2.24
C THR A 313 22.07 0.08 1.39
N ARG A 314 23.24 -0.45 1.07
CA ARG A 314 24.23 0.23 0.20
C ARG A 314 24.00 0.05 -1.30
N PRO A 315 23.50 -1.10 -1.80
CA PRO A 315 23.32 -1.29 -3.23
C PRO A 315 22.39 -0.23 -3.85
N VAL A 316 22.88 0.40 -4.92
CA VAL A 316 22.10 1.30 -5.79
C VAL A 316 22.22 0.79 -7.21
N THR A 317 21.13 0.82 -7.97
CA THR A 317 21.12 0.53 -9.41
C THR A 317 20.37 1.61 -10.16
N ARG A 318 20.60 1.68 -11.48
CA ARG A 318 19.79 2.47 -12.39
C ARG A 318 19.13 1.60 -13.46
N THR A 319 17.97 2.03 -13.94
CA THR A 319 17.29 1.33 -15.04
C THR A 319 17.97 1.55 -16.38
N ASP A 320 17.99 0.51 -17.21
CA ASP A 320 18.48 0.57 -18.59
C ASP A 320 17.49 1.25 -19.56
N ALA A 321 17.83 1.28 -20.85
CA ALA A 321 16.98 1.85 -21.91
C ALA A 321 15.60 1.18 -22.05
N ALA A 322 15.48 -0.09 -21.65
CA ALA A 322 14.23 -0.84 -21.62
C ALA A 322 13.50 -0.71 -20.26
N GLY A 323 13.99 0.16 -19.37
CA GLY A 323 13.44 0.36 -18.03
C GLY A 323 13.75 -0.77 -17.05
N ARG A 324 14.61 -1.74 -17.41
CA ARG A 324 14.90 -2.92 -16.58
C ARG A 324 15.90 -2.57 -15.50
N PHE A 325 15.73 -3.17 -14.32
CA PHE A 325 16.70 -3.10 -13.23
C PHE A 325 16.89 -4.46 -12.57
N THR A 326 18.03 -4.63 -11.91
CA THR A 326 18.28 -5.73 -10.97
C THR A 326 19.16 -5.21 -9.85
N LEU A 327 18.76 -5.47 -8.61
CA LEU A 327 19.46 -5.06 -7.42
C LEU A 327 19.71 -6.30 -6.56
N ASN A 328 20.96 -6.54 -6.20
CA ASN A 328 21.43 -7.74 -5.51
C ASN A 328 21.94 -7.39 -4.11
N ASN A 329 22.29 -8.43 -3.33
CA ASN A 329 22.89 -8.34 -2.00
C ASN A 329 21.98 -7.63 -0.97
N LEU A 330 20.69 -7.94 -1.05
CA LEU A 330 19.65 -7.30 -0.25
C LEU A 330 19.29 -8.16 0.98
N PRO A 331 18.91 -7.54 2.10
CA PRO A 331 18.34 -8.26 3.23
C PRO A 331 17.01 -8.92 2.86
N SER A 332 16.72 -10.06 3.47
CA SER A 332 15.40 -10.68 3.43
C SER A 332 14.41 -9.89 4.31
N GLY A 333 13.11 -10.10 4.08
CA GLY A 333 12.05 -9.40 4.81
C GLY A 333 11.24 -8.47 3.93
N THR A 334 10.27 -7.80 4.55
CA THR A 334 9.58 -6.66 3.93
C THR A 334 10.50 -5.45 3.93
N GLN A 335 10.92 -5.04 2.74
CA GLN A 335 11.85 -3.95 2.50
C GLN A 335 11.19 -2.80 1.74
N LEU A 336 11.76 -1.59 1.82
CA LEU A 336 11.31 -0.45 1.03
C LEU A 336 12.25 -0.22 -0.14
N LEU A 337 11.74 -0.37 -1.36
CA LEU A 337 12.42 0.01 -2.59
C LEU A 337 12.12 1.48 -2.88
N ALA A 338 13.10 2.34 -2.63
CA ALA A 338 13.03 3.76 -2.97
C ALA A 338 13.37 3.94 -4.46
N VAL A 339 12.47 4.59 -5.19
CA VAL A 339 12.53 4.78 -6.63
C VAL A 339 12.51 6.27 -6.94
N ARG A 340 13.58 6.76 -7.56
CA ARG A 340 13.82 8.20 -7.76
C ARG A 340 14.15 8.50 -9.21
N ARG A 341 13.50 9.51 -9.77
CA ARG A 341 13.83 10.10 -11.07
C ARG A 341 13.42 11.56 -11.13
N ILE A 342 14.25 12.39 -11.73
CA ILE A 342 13.97 13.83 -11.89
C ILE A 342 12.69 14.02 -12.71
N GLY A 343 11.78 14.87 -12.22
CA GLY A 343 10.49 15.17 -12.87
C GLY A 343 9.40 14.13 -12.65
N TYR A 344 9.62 13.15 -11.78
CA TYR A 344 8.65 12.15 -11.36
C TYR A 344 8.41 12.26 -9.84
N LEU A 345 7.25 11.80 -9.38
CA LEU A 345 7.00 11.64 -7.95
C LEU A 345 7.93 10.55 -7.40
N VAL A 346 8.56 10.81 -6.25
CA VAL A 346 9.35 9.80 -5.53
C VAL A 346 8.42 8.70 -5.05
N GLY A 347 8.78 7.45 -5.33
CA GLY A 347 7.98 6.28 -4.93
C GLY A 347 8.75 5.41 -3.95
N ASP A 348 8.17 5.16 -2.77
CA ASP A 348 8.61 4.10 -1.87
C ASP A 348 7.67 2.91 -2.05
N VAL A 349 8.19 1.81 -2.61
CA VAL A 349 7.42 0.60 -2.87
C VAL A 349 7.88 -0.50 -1.92
N ALA A 350 6.95 -1.08 -1.16
CA ALA A 350 7.31 -2.22 -0.35
C ALA A 350 7.53 -3.46 -1.22
N VAL A 351 8.62 -4.16 -0.97
CA VAL A 351 9.00 -5.39 -1.66
C VAL A 351 9.25 -6.49 -0.64
N GLU A 352 8.84 -7.70 -1.00
CA GLU A 352 8.97 -8.87 -0.16
C GLU A 352 10.17 -9.70 -0.62
N LEU A 353 11.23 -9.72 0.18
CA LEU A 353 12.51 -10.33 -0.19
C LEU A 353 12.77 -11.62 0.59
N ARG A 354 13.41 -12.57 -0.08
CA ARG A 354 13.72 -13.91 0.43
C ARG A 354 15.18 -14.25 0.13
N PRO A 355 15.89 -14.93 1.05
CA PRO A 355 17.30 -15.24 0.85
C PRO A 355 17.48 -16.10 -0.40
N ASN A 356 18.52 -15.81 -1.18
CA ASN A 356 18.89 -16.53 -2.40
C ASN A 356 17.76 -16.57 -3.48
N ARG A 357 16.79 -15.65 -3.42
CA ARG A 357 15.73 -15.52 -4.44
C ARG A 357 15.73 -14.14 -5.06
N VAL A 358 15.34 -14.08 -6.33
CA VAL A 358 15.11 -12.84 -7.07
C VAL A 358 13.62 -12.54 -7.05
N ALA A 359 13.20 -11.51 -6.31
CA ALA A 359 11.84 -10.99 -6.35
C ALA A 359 11.58 -10.26 -7.66
N SER A 360 10.35 -10.35 -8.19
CA SER A 360 9.90 -9.61 -9.36
C SER A 360 9.00 -8.46 -8.93
N GLN A 361 9.43 -7.22 -9.17
CA GLN A 361 8.67 -6.01 -8.84
C GLN A 361 8.71 -5.02 -10.01
N ASN A 362 7.57 -4.82 -10.65
CA ASN A 362 7.41 -3.73 -11.61
C ASN A 362 6.95 -2.46 -10.90
N VAL A 363 7.43 -1.31 -11.37
CA VAL A 363 7.12 0.00 -10.77
C VAL A 363 6.53 0.91 -11.83
N LEU A 364 5.45 1.60 -11.52
CA LEU A 364 4.87 2.64 -12.36
C LEU A 364 5.15 4.00 -11.72
N LEU A 365 5.91 4.86 -12.40
CA LEU A 365 6.14 6.23 -11.96
C LEU A 365 5.24 7.20 -12.71
N ARG A 366 4.56 8.06 -11.96
CA ARG A 366 3.77 9.15 -12.51
C ARG A 366 4.64 10.39 -12.67
N ARG A 367 4.57 11.01 -13.85
CA ARG A 367 5.28 12.25 -14.11
C ARG A 367 4.60 13.37 -13.32
N VAL A 368 5.38 14.26 -12.74
CA VAL A 368 4.83 15.54 -12.26
C VAL A 368 4.58 16.38 -13.51
N VAL A 369 3.32 16.46 -13.97
CA VAL A 369 2.94 17.40 -15.03
C VAL A 369 3.03 18.80 -14.46
N SER A 370 4.10 19.51 -14.78
CA SER A 370 4.13 20.97 -14.68
C SER A 370 3.20 21.50 -15.78
N LEU A 371 2.12 22.18 -15.40
CA LEU A 371 1.28 22.89 -16.36
C LEU A 371 1.99 24.17 -16.81
N ASP A 372 2.10 24.33 -18.13
CA ASP A 372 2.70 25.47 -18.81
C ASP A 372 1.84 26.75 -18.72
N SER A 373 2.56 27.87 -18.60
CA SER A 373 2.16 29.28 -18.66
C SER A 373 1.09 29.76 -17.66
N MET A 374 1.55 30.54 -16.69
CA MET A 374 0.70 31.49 -15.97
C MET A 374 0.08 32.47 -16.97
N ARG A 375 -1.21 32.31 -17.26
CA ARG A 375 -2.03 33.42 -17.73
C ARG A 375 -2.57 34.14 -16.50
N VAL A 376 -1.98 35.29 -16.19
CA VAL A 376 -2.52 36.20 -15.17
C VAL A 376 -3.86 36.72 -15.68
N VAL A 377 -4.95 36.17 -15.16
CA VAL A 377 -6.24 36.84 -15.16
C VAL A 377 -6.47 37.31 -13.73
N ALA A 378 -6.23 38.60 -13.52
CA ALA A 378 -6.48 39.27 -12.26
C ALA A 378 -7.96 39.11 -11.87
N ARG A 379 -8.24 38.22 -10.92
CA ARG A 379 -9.44 38.23 -10.08
C ARG A 379 -8.98 37.97 -8.66
N ARG A 380 -9.24 38.97 -7.78
CA ARG A 380 -8.93 39.08 -6.34
C ARG A 380 -7.99 37.99 -5.79
N SER A 381 -6.74 38.36 -5.55
CA SER A 381 -5.76 37.49 -4.90
C SER A 381 -6.32 36.94 -3.60
N ARG A 382 -6.40 35.60 -3.50
CA ARG A 382 -6.81 34.85 -2.30
C ARG A 382 -5.87 35.11 -1.10
N TYR A 383 -4.69 35.67 -1.37
CA TYR A 383 -3.63 35.98 -0.42
C TYR A 383 -3.34 37.49 -0.42
N ALA A 384 -4.40 38.31 -0.41
CA ALA A 384 -4.29 39.78 -0.34
C ALA A 384 -3.48 40.26 0.87
N GLU A 385 -3.53 39.54 1.98
CA GLU A 385 -2.74 39.84 3.18
C GLU A 385 -1.24 39.67 2.96
N PHE A 386 -0.82 38.63 2.23
CA PHE A 386 0.57 38.44 1.83
C PHE A 386 1.06 39.61 0.99
N GLU A 387 0.28 40.04 -0.02
CA GLU A 387 0.68 41.16 -0.88
C GLU A 387 0.74 42.48 -0.11
N TYR A 388 -0.18 42.68 0.85
CA TYR A 388 -0.13 43.82 1.75
C TYR A 388 1.14 43.80 2.61
N ARG A 389 1.47 42.67 3.26
CA ARG A 389 2.66 42.56 4.11
C ARG A 389 3.95 42.66 3.31
N ARG A 390 4.04 42.00 2.15
CA ARG A 390 5.20 42.09 1.25
C ARG A 390 5.54 43.53 0.84
N ARG A 391 4.53 44.40 0.68
CA ARG A 391 4.74 45.81 0.32
C ARG A 391 5.08 46.71 1.51
N ASN A 392 4.59 46.38 2.70
CA ASN A 392 4.61 47.27 3.86
C ASN A 392 5.53 46.78 4.99
N ASN A 393 6.12 45.59 4.88
CA ASN A 393 6.96 44.99 5.90
C ASN A 393 8.38 44.76 5.36
N PRO A 394 9.36 45.57 5.78
CA PRO A 394 10.74 45.44 5.31
C PRO A 394 11.55 44.36 6.04
N VAL A 395 11.01 43.77 7.12
CA VAL A 395 11.71 42.82 7.99
C VAL A 395 11.47 41.37 7.56
N GLY A 396 10.23 41.05 7.17
CA GLY A 396 9.88 39.73 6.67
C GLY A 396 10.56 39.41 5.35
N ARG A 397 10.87 38.13 5.13
CA ARG A 397 11.25 37.64 3.79
C ARG A 397 10.04 37.04 3.09
N PHE A 398 9.84 37.44 1.85
CA PHE A 398 8.68 37.07 1.05
C PHE A 398 9.13 36.31 -0.20
N LEU A 399 8.60 35.10 -0.40
CA LEU A 399 8.81 34.30 -1.59
C LEU A 399 7.49 34.18 -2.33
N THR A 400 7.48 34.57 -3.60
CA THR A 400 6.33 34.37 -4.48
C THR A 400 6.38 32.98 -5.12
N ALA A 401 5.26 32.51 -5.69
CA ALA A 401 5.24 31.31 -6.51
C ALA A 401 6.33 31.29 -7.61
N ASN A 402 6.68 32.45 -8.16
CA ASN A 402 7.74 32.57 -9.15
C ASN A 402 9.14 32.38 -8.56
N ASP A 403 9.36 32.89 -7.35
CA ASP A 403 10.63 32.73 -6.65
C ASP A 403 10.84 31.26 -6.26
N LEU A 404 9.77 30.58 -5.83
CA LEU A 404 9.79 29.14 -5.55
C LEU A 404 10.04 28.31 -6.82
N ALA A 405 9.37 28.64 -7.93
CA ALA A 405 9.53 27.93 -9.20
C ALA A 405 10.96 28.00 -9.75
N LYS A 406 11.63 29.16 -9.62
CA LYS A 406 13.03 29.35 -10.04
C LYS A 406 14.02 28.49 -9.27
N GLN A 407 13.67 28.03 -8.07
CA GLN A 407 14.56 27.23 -7.23
C GLN A 407 14.51 25.73 -7.52
N HIS A 408 13.61 25.27 -8.40
CA HIS A 408 13.46 23.86 -8.78
C HIS A 408 13.39 22.90 -7.58
N ALA A 409 12.82 23.36 -6.47
CA ALA A 409 12.82 22.60 -5.23
C ALA A 409 11.66 21.60 -5.17
N THR A 410 11.96 20.38 -4.72
CA THR A 410 10.96 19.32 -4.45
C THR A 410 10.33 19.45 -3.07
N GLU A 411 10.99 20.17 -2.16
CA GLU A 411 10.55 20.43 -0.78
C GLU A 411 10.79 21.91 -0.43
N LEU A 412 10.00 22.45 0.51
CA LEU A 412 10.10 23.86 0.90
C LEU A 412 11.25 24.09 1.89
N ALA A 413 11.51 23.15 2.81
CA ALA A 413 12.56 23.28 3.80
C ALA A 413 13.93 23.67 3.21
N PRO A 414 14.47 22.98 2.18
CA PRO A 414 15.74 23.37 1.57
C PRO A 414 15.75 24.80 0.97
N VAL A 415 14.59 25.30 0.53
CA VAL A 415 14.43 26.68 0.04
C VAL A 415 14.59 27.68 1.19
N ILE A 416 14.00 27.39 2.34
CA ILE A 416 14.11 28.23 3.54
C ILE A 416 15.54 28.23 4.08
N LEU A 417 16.18 27.06 4.11
CA LEU A 417 17.57 26.91 4.54
C LEU A 417 18.54 27.73 3.67
N ARG A 418 18.41 27.65 2.34
CA ARG A 418 19.26 28.41 1.40
C ARG A 418 19.11 29.92 1.54
N GLY A 419 17.95 30.38 1.99
CA GLY A 419 17.75 31.78 2.30
C GLY A 419 18.51 32.23 3.56
N GLY A 420 18.95 31.33 4.42
CA GLY A 420 19.54 31.65 5.72
C GLY A 420 18.51 32.10 6.77
N GLY A 421 18.95 32.16 8.03
CA GLY A 421 18.15 32.54 9.21
C GLY A 421 17.53 31.38 9.99
N PHE A 422 17.47 30.18 9.39
CA PHE A 422 16.92 28.97 10.01
C PHE A 422 17.86 27.78 9.86
N THR A 423 17.86 26.91 10.85
CA THR A 423 18.45 25.57 10.82
C THR A 423 17.33 24.55 10.64
N ILE A 424 17.57 23.53 9.83
CA ILE A 424 16.59 22.51 9.53
C ILE A 424 17.12 21.16 9.98
N VAL A 425 16.28 20.38 10.66
CA VAL A 425 16.60 19.06 11.17
C VAL A 425 15.54 18.07 10.70
N GLY A 426 15.95 16.91 10.19
CA GLY A 426 15.05 15.90 9.65
C GLY A 426 14.67 16.13 8.17
N PHE A 427 13.81 15.26 7.65
CA PHE A 427 13.41 15.22 6.24
C PHE A 427 11.93 14.84 6.09
N GLY A 428 11.34 15.15 4.92
CA GLY A 428 9.93 14.85 4.64
C GLY A 428 8.97 15.46 5.67
N PRO A 429 7.89 14.76 6.08
CA PRO A 429 6.89 15.33 6.99
C PRO A 429 7.38 15.54 8.43
N ASN A 430 8.50 14.93 8.83
CA ASN A 430 9.09 15.09 10.16
C ASN A 430 10.15 16.20 10.20
N THR A 431 10.22 17.02 9.16
CA THR A 431 11.21 18.12 9.07
C THR A 431 10.87 19.21 10.06
N GLN A 432 11.80 19.48 10.96
CA GLN A 432 11.71 20.54 11.96
C GLN A 432 12.55 21.74 11.56
N VAL A 433 12.05 22.93 11.85
CA VAL A 433 12.71 24.18 11.48
C VAL A 433 12.94 25.06 12.69
N PHE A 434 14.18 25.48 12.91
CA PHE A 434 14.61 26.25 14.07
C PHE A 434 15.14 27.61 13.63
N SER A 435 14.66 28.69 14.23
CA SER A 435 15.25 30.00 13.96
C SER A 435 16.60 30.15 14.66
N ASN A 436 17.62 30.56 13.91
CA ASN A 436 18.96 30.82 14.47
C ASN A 436 18.98 32.11 15.29
N ALA A 437 18.27 33.15 14.84
CA ALA A 437 18.17 34.42 15.55
C ALA A 437 17.37 34.28 16.86
N ALA A 438 16.26 33.56 16.82
CA ALA A 438 15.44 33.35 18.01
C ALA A 438 16.17 32.48 19.05
N LYS A 439 16.89 31.42 18.63
CA LYS A 439 17.73 30.62 19.54
C LYS A 439 18.86 31.42 20.17
N ALA A 440 19.48 32.34 19.41
CA ALA A 440 20.55 33.20 19.94
C ALA A 440 20.03 34.19 21.01
N GLY A 441 18.82 34.72 20.84
CA GLY A 441 18.19 35.62 21.82
C GLY A 441 17.43 34.92 22.95
N ARG A 442 16.97 33.68 22.74
CA ARG A 442 16.15 32.89 23.68
C ARG A 442 16.57 31.41 23.62
N PRO A 443 17.47 30.95 24.52
CA PRO A 443 18.03 29.59 24.47
C PRO A 443 17.00 28.46 24.62
N ASN A 444 15.82 28.75 25.18
CA ASN A 444 14.72 27.79 25.37
C ASN A 444 13.78 27.69 24.16
N CYS A 445 14.08 28.37 23.05
CA CYS A 445 13.26 28.26 21.84
C CYS A 445 13.38 26.88 21.21
N LYS A 446 12.21 26.24 21.06
CA LYS A 446 12.04 24.97 20.35
C LYS A 446 11.93 25.25 18.85
N GLU A 447 10.89 24.75 18.20
CA GLU A 447 10.67 24.88 16.76
C GLU A 447 10.04 26.23 16.38
N ALA A 448 10.34 26.70 15.17
CA ALA A 448 9.64 27.81 14.55
C ALA A 448 8.20 27.41 14.23
N ASN A 449 7.27 28.33 14.41
CA ASN A 449 5.88 28.09 14.04
C ASN A 449 5.75 28.10 12.52
N VAL A 450 5.28 27.00 11.94
CA VAL A 450 4.93 26.93 10.52
C VAL A 450 3.42 26.97 10.40
N VAL A 451 2.91 27.86 9.56
CA VAL A 451 1.48 28.10 9.38
C VAL A 451 1.11 27.90 7.92
N ILE A 452 0.15 27.03 7.62
CA ILE A 452 -0.32 26.79 6.24
C ILE A 452 -1.76 27.25 6.10
N ASP A 453 -2.01 28.29 5.30
CA ASP A 453 -3.34 28.90 5.12
C ASP A 453 -4.07 29.21 6.45
N GLY A 454 -3.31 29.60 7.49
CA GLY A 454 -3.83 29.88 8.84
C GLY A 454 -3.75 28.70 9.83
N VAL A 455 -3.32 27.52 9.40
CA VAL A 455 -3.12 26.34 10.26
C VAL A 455 -1.74 26.37 10.91
N ASP A 456 -1.68 26.67 12.21
CA ASP A 456 -0.47 26.69 13.03
C ASP A 456 0.19 25.30 13.23
N GLN A 457 1.49 25.29 13.53
CA GLN A 457 2.29 24.08 13.86
C GLN A 457 2.24 22.97 12.78
N ALA A 458 2.10 23.36 11.51
CA ALA A 458 2.13 22.42 10.39
C ALA A 458 3.56 21.94 10.09
N ALA A 459 3.70 20.81 9.38
CA ALA A 459 5.00 20.39 8.87
C ALA A 459 5.39 21.25 7.66
N ILE A 460 6.61 21.79 7.64
CA ILE A 460 7.09 22.69 6.57
C ILE A 460 7.03 22.08 5.16
N ASN A 461 7.19 20.76 5.06
CA ASN A 461 7.18 20.02 3.80
C ASN A 461 5.82 19.37 3.49
N MET A 462 4.76 19.72 4.23
CA MET A 462 3.42 19.17 4.03
C MET A 462 2.82 19.56 2.67
N VAL A 463 3.19 20.74 2.15
CA VAL A 463 2.71 21.23 0.85
C VAL A 463 3.87 21.24 -0.15
N PRO A 464 3.75 20.53 -1.28
CA PRO A 464 4.75 20.59 -2.35
C PRO A 464 4.96 22.02 -2.86
N PRO A 465 6.20 22.47 -3.16
CA PRO A 465 6.47 23.85 -3.59
C PRO A 465 5.67 24.33 -4.81
N HIS A 466 5.27 23.42 -5.71
CA HIS A 466 4.46 23.77 -6.88
C HIS A 466 3.00 24.14 -6.53
N ASP A 467 2.48 23.69 -5.39
CA ASP A 467 1.14 23.99 -4.88
C ASP A 467 1.12 25.25 -3.99
N ILE A 468 2.28 25.83 -3.68
CA ILE A 468 2.44 27.04 -2.87
C ILE A 468 2.28 28.30 -3.73
N ALA A 469 1.39 29.20 -3.32
CA ALA A 469 1.19 30.51 -3.91
C ALA A 469 2.19 31.55 -3.38
N ALA A 470 2.49 31.51 -2.08
CA ALA A 470 3.41 32.43 -1.45
C ALA A 470 3.95 31.90 -0.12
N VAL A 471 5.12 32.39 0.32
CA VAL A 471 5.70 32.11 1.64
C VAL A 471 6.19 33.40 2.29
N GLU A 472 5.90 33.58 3.57
CA GLU A 472 6.47 34.61 4.44
C GLU A 472 7.37 33.95 5.47
N VAL A 473 8.52 34.53 5.74
CA VAL A 473 9.53 33.96 6.64
C VAL A 473 10.00 35.05 7.60
N TYR A 474 9.88 34.79 8.89
CA TYR A 474 10.24 35.69 9.97
C TYR A 474 11.15 34.95 10.96
N PRO A 475 12.48 35.19 10.94
CA PRO A 475 13.40 34.57 11.88
C PRO A 475 13.13 34.97 13.34
N GLU A 476 12.46 36.08 13.61
CA GLU A 476 12.16 36.54 14.96
C GLU A 476 10.77 37.18 15.01
N ALA A 477 10.27 37.43 16.23
CA ALA A 477 8.95 38.01 16.43
C ALA A 477 8.85 39.46 15.91
N ALA A 478 9.97 40.17 15.80
CA ALA A 478 10.00 41.53 15.28
C ALA A 478 9.55 41.55 13.82
N GLY A 479 8.51 42.33 13.52
CA GLY A 479 7.91 42.40 12.18
C GLY A 479 7.01 41.22 11.81
N ALA A 480 6.87 40.19 12.64
CA ALA A 480 5.89 39.13 12.39
C ALA A 480 4.44 39.62 12.63
N PRO A 481 3.42 39.09 11.93
CA PRO A 481 2.03 39.46 12.17
C PRO A 481 1.56 39.00 13.55
N GLY A 482 1.02 39.91 14.35
CA GLY A 482 0.72 39.68 15.77
C GLY A 482 -0.35 38.62 16.06
N GLN A 483 -1.10 38.17 15.05
CA GLN A 483 -2.05 37.07 15.17
C GLN A 483 -1.39 35.68 15.20
N TYR A 484 -0.11 35.56 14.86
CA TYR A 484 0.61 34.29 14.85
C TYR A 484 1.72 34.27 15.90
N ARG A 485 1.96 33.10 16.48
CA ARG A 485 3.10 32.88 17.38
C ARG A 485 4.40 32.91 16.59
N ALA A 486 5.30 33.80 16.96
CA ALA A 486 6.56 34.04 16.25
C ALA A 486 7.77 34.09 17.19
N GLU A 487 7.61 33.73 18.47
CA GLU A 487 8.65 33.85 19.49
C GLU A 487 9.90 33.03 19.17
N CYS A 488 9.74 31.92 18.44
CA CYS A 488 10.82 31.03 18.00
C CYS A 488 11.02 31.03 16.47
N GLY A 489 10.52 32.08 15.81
CA GLY A 489 10.43 32.20 14.36
C GLY A 489 9.06 31.78 13.82
N LEU A 490 8.70 32.30 12.66
CA LEU A 490 7.43 32.08 11.98
C LEU A 490 7.62 31.89 10.48
N ILE A 491 6.94 30.91 9.90
CA ILE A 491 6.87 30.67 8.46
C ILE A 491 5.40 30.57 8.07
N LEU A 492 4.92 31.47 7.22
CA LEU A 492 3.55 31.45 6.68
C LEU A 492 3.57 30.91 5.26
N ILE A 493 2.72 29.95 4.94
CA ILE A 493 2.61 29.31 3.63
C ILE A 493 1.19 29.50 3.13
N TRP A 494 1.06 30.09 1.96
CA TRP A 494 -0.22 30.32 1.28
C TRP A 494 -0.33 29.36 0.11
N THR A 495 -1.40 28.57 0.01
CA THR A 495 -1.55 27.60 -1.09
C THR A 495 -2.31 28.17 -2.29
N LYS A 496 -2.04 27.64 -3.49
CA LYS A 496 -2.76 28.02 -4.72
C LYS A 496 -4.22 27.54 -4.69
N GLN A 497 -4.47 26.40 -4.05
CA GLN A 497 -5.78 25.76 -3.89
C GLN A 497 -5.79 24.99 -2.56
N TRP A 498 -6.86 25.11 -1.77
CA TRP A 498 -7.01 24.28 -0.55
C TRP A 498 -7.26 22.83 -0.95
N ARG A 499 -6.28 21.96 -0.75
CA ARG A 499 -6.42 20.50 -0.88
C ARG A 499 -6.44 19.91 0.53
N ALA A 500 -7.62 19.51 1.00
CA ALA A 500 -7.77 18.75 2.24
C ALA A 500 -7.26 17.30 2.12
N THR A 501 -6.58 16.94 1.02
CA THR A 501 -6.13 15.58 0.70
C THR A 501 -4.79 15.67 -0.02
N PRO A 502 -3.74 14.95 0.42
CA PRO A 502 -2.47 14.91 -0.30
C PRO A 502 -2.65 14.29 -1.70
N PRO A 503 -1.90 14.72 -2.73
CA PRO A 503 -2.03 14.17 -4.07
C PRO A 503 -1.64 12.67 -4.12
N THR A 504 -2.44 11.89 -4.86
CA THR A 504 -2.41 10.43 -5.05
C THR A 504 -1.25 9.87 -5.86
#